data_AF-A0A410UL49-F1
#
_entry.id   AF-A0A410UL49-F1
#
_cell.length_a   1.000
_cell.length_b   1.000
_cell.length_c   1.000
_cell.angle_alpha   90.00
_cell.angle_beta   90.00
_cell.angle_gamma   90.00
#
_symmetry.space_group_name_H-M   'P 1'
#
loop_
_entity.id
_entity.type
_entity.pdbx_description
1 polymer ?
#
loop_
_entity_poly.entity_id
_entity_poly.type
_entity_poly.pdbx_seq_one_letter_code
_entity_poly.pdbx_strand_id
1 'polypeptide(L)'
;MFVVNYQSYRVSDERVQQALERIADELGCVVRVTSGDRGHVPAGGATNSLHLIHHAADFHCEGVTDATAFDLIRSRRREIFGDATGLAFRFQVIHHGSYTATQGEHLHLGYVPDEPRYEGNYRGFLVEGLTPTGPTGKGRYHRVEGP
;
A
#
# COMPACT_ATOMS: atom_id res chain seq x y z
N MET A 1 15.62 16.84 -4.57
CA MET A 1 15.66 15.45 -4.09
C MET A 1 14.41 15.27 -3.28
N PHE A 2 13.50 14.43 -3.74
CA PHE A 2 12.29 14.11 -3.00
C PHE A 2 12.65 13.13 -1.88
N VAL A 3 11.95 13.19 -0.75
CA VAL A 3 12.33 12.47 0.47
C VAL A 3 11.19 11.63 0.99
N VAL A 4 11.53 10.48 1.55
CA VAL A 4 10.61 9.67 2.35
C VAL A 4 10.73 10.12 3.80
N ASN A 5 9.66 10.68 4.35
CA ASN A 5 9.53 11.03 5.74
C ASN A 5 8.91 9.87 6.51
N TYR A 6 9.75 9.05 7.15
CA TYR A 6 9.33 7.92 7.98
C TYR A 6 8.72 8.32 9.33
N GLN A 7 8.84 9.59 9.74
CA GLN A 7 8.43 10.05 11.06
C GLN A 7 9.00 9.15 12.18
N SER A 8 8.13 8.57 13.03
CA SER A 8 8.47 7.60 14.06
C SER A 8 8.21 6.15 13.64
N TYR A 9 7.82 5.90 12.40
CA TYR A 9 7.48 4.57 11.91
C TYR A 9 8.71 3.87 11.36
N ARG A 10 8.87 2.60 11.75
CA ARG A 10 9.88 1.72 11.17
C ARG A 10 9.27 0.97 10.00
N VAL A 11 9.98 0.91 8.88
CA VAL A 11 9.66 0.03 7.74
C VAL A 11 10.88 -0.84 7.53
N SER A 12 10.84 -2.12 7.89
CA SER A 12 12.06 -2.95 7.87
C SER A 12 12.40 -3.56 6.50
N ASP A 13 11.42 -3.71 5.62
CA ASP A 13 11.63 -4.32 4.30
C ASP A 13 12.29 -3.32 3.33
N GLU A 14 13.52 -3.61 2.93
CA GLU A 14 14.30 -2.79 1.98
C GLU A 14 13.60 -2.62 0.63
N ARG A 15 12.81 -3.61 0.17
CA ARG A 15 12.07 -3.53 -1.09
C ARG A 15 10.94 -2.52 -0.99
N VAL A 16 10.29 -2.45 0.18
CA VAL A 16 9.25 -1.45 0.46
C VAL A 16 9.88 -0.07 0.58
N GLN A 17 11.00 0.07 1.30
CA GLN A 17 11.74 1.35 1.39
C GLN A 17 12.14 1.87 0.00
N GLN A 18 12.78 1.03 -0.82
CA GLN A 18 13.19 1.40 -2.19
C GLN A 18 12.01 1.78 -3.08
N ALA A 19 10.87 1.08 -2.94
CA ALA A 19 9.67 1.44 -3.68
C ALA A 19 9.08 2.78 -3.22
N LEU A 20 9.08 3.10 -1.92
CA LEU A 20 8.67 4.41 -1.40
C LEU A 20 9.58 5.54 -1.93
N GLU A 21 10.90 5.30 -1.98
CA GLU A 21 11.87 6.26 -2.53
C GLU A 21 11.60 6.52 -4.02
N ARG A 22 11.39 5.46 -4.81
CA ARG A 22 11.04 5.61 -6.23
C ARG A 22 9.70 6.30 -6.43
N ILE A 23 8.71 6.05 -5.57
CA ILE A 23 7.43 6.78 -5.58
C ILE A 23 7.69 8.28 -5.36
N ALA A 24 8.49 8.64 -4.36
CA ALA A 24 8.82 10.03 -4.08
C ALA A 24 9.47 10.72 -5.29
N ASP A 25 10.44 10.04 -5.92
CA ASP A 25 11.14 10.56 -7.09
C ASP A 25 10.25 10.66 -8.34
N GLU A 26 9.49 9.61 -8.67
CA GLU A 26 8.67 9.56 -9.88
C GLU A 26 7.42 10.47 -9.83
N LEU A 27 6.86 10.67 -8.63
CA LEU A 27 5.71 11.57 -8.44
C LEU A 27 6.14 13.00 -8.13
N GLY A 28 7.41 13.21 -7.79
CA GLY A 28 7.92 14.51 -7.37
C GLY A 28 7.23 15.02 -6.10
N CYS A 29 7.10 14.17 -5.08
CA CYS A 29 6.39 14.47 -3.84
C CYS A 29 7.18 14.03 -2.59
N VAL A 30 6.85 14.61 -1.43
CA VAL A 30 7.31 14.06 -0.15
C VAL A 30 6.39 12.91 0.23
N VAL A 31 6.94 11.71 0.38
CA VAL A 31 6.20 10.55 0.87
C VAL A 31 6.20 10.58 2.38
N ARG A 32 5.04 10.76 3.01
CA ARG A 32 4.86 10.79 4.46
C ARG A 32 4.30 9.46 4.94
N VAL A 33 5.10 8.67 5.63
CA VAL A 33 4.69 7.38 6.21
C VAL A 33 3.83 7.64 7.45
N THR A 34 2.70 6.94 7.55
CA THR A 34 1.73 7.02 8.66
C THR A 34 1.54 5.69 9.38
N SER A 35 2.05 4.59 8.82
CA SER A 35 2.22 3.32 9.53
C SER A 35 3.32 2.50 8.86
N GLY A 36 4.05 1.73 9.65
CA GLY A 36 5.05 0.77 9.17
C GLY A 36 4.86 -0.60 9.83
N ASP A 37 5.94 -1.19 10.30
CA ASP A 37 5.97 -2.47 11.02
C ASP A 37 4.98 -2.49 12.21
N ARG A 38 4.20 -3.56 12.33
CA ARG A 38 3.26 -3.75 13.46
C ARG A 38 3.55 -5.06 14.19
N GLY A 39 3.59 -5.00 15.52
CA GLY A 39 3.70 -6.19 16.38
C GLY A 39 2.37 -6.78 16.83
N HIS A 40 1.23 -6.20 16.42
CA HIS A 40 -0.10 -6.65 16.83
C HIS A 40 -1.16 -6.33 15.78
N VAL A 41 -2.27 -7.09 15.79
CA VAL A 41 -3.44 -6.85 14.94
C VAL A 41 -4.30 -5.75 15.58
N PRO A 42 -4.55 -4.62 14.91
CA PRO A 42 -5.48 -3.62 15.45
C PRO A 42 -6.90 -4.19 15.51
N ALA A 43 -7.74 -3.63 16.38
CA ALA A 43 -9.13 -4.08 16.52
C ALA A 43 -9.87 -4.03 15.17
N GLY A 44 -10.38 -5.19 14.73
CA GLY A 44 -11.08 -5.31 13.44
C GLY A 44 -10.17 -5.33 12.21
N GLY A 45 -8.85 -5.41 12.39
CA GLY A 45 -7.85 -5.61 11.34
C GLY A 45 -7.66 -7.08 10.96
N ALA A 46 -6.98 -7.31 9.83
CA ALA A 46 -6.74 -8.65 9.31
C ALA A 46 -5.49 -9.30 9.95
N THR A 47 -5.59 -10.57 10.33
CA THR A 47 -4.52 -11.36 10.96
C THR A 47 -3.40 -11.73 9.98
N ASN A 48 -3.64 -11.63 8.68
CA ASN A 48 -2.69 -11.90 7.61
C ASN A 48 -2.10 -10.61 6.99
N SER A 49 -2.24 -9.46 7.66
CA SER A 49 -1.72 -8.18 7.18
C SER A 49 -0.21 -8.20 6.96
N LEU A 50 0.26 -7.61 5.85
CA LEU A 50 1.68 -7.49 5.52
C LEU A 50 2.47 -6.63 6.54
N HIS A 51 1.81 -5.75 7.29
CA HIS A 51 2.44 -5.01 8.39
C HIS A 51 2.92 -5.92 9.52
N LEU A 52 2.23 -7.03 9.78
CA LEU A 52 2.54 -7.97 10.86
C LEU A 52 3.79 -8.81 10.58
N ILE A 53 4.19 -8.85 9.31
CA ILE A 53 5.41 -9.51 8.85
C ILE A 53 6.45 -8.48 8.41
N HIS A 54 6.25 -7.20 8.73
CA HIS A 54 7.17 -6.09 8.48
C HIS A 54 7.47 -5.84 7.00
N HIS A 55 6.53 -6.17 6.11
CA HIS A 55 6.66 -6.03 4.65
C HIS A 55 5.65 -5.01 4.09
N ALA A 56 5.26 -4.01 4.87
CA ALA A 56 4.35 -2.97 4.39
C ALA A 56 4.48 -1.63 5.10
N ALA A 57 4.02 -0.59 4.42
CA ALA A 57 3.89 0.76 4.91
C ALA A 57 2.58 1.39 4.42
N ASP A 58 1.98 2.21 5.28
CA ASP A 58 0.88 3.11 4.94
C ASP A 58 1.46 4.53 4.82
N PHE A 59 1.04 5.29 3.82
CA PHE A 59 1.61 6.59 3.51
C PHE A 59 0.66 7.52 2.76
N HIS A 60 1.09 8.77 2.64
CA HIS A 60 0.51 9.77 1.74
C HIS A 60 1.61 10.44 0.92
N CYS A 61 1.22 11.03 -0.21
CA CYS A 61 2.09 11.87 -1.03
C CYS A 61 1.71 13.34 -0.83
N GLU A 62 2.60 14.16 -0.26
CA GLU A 62 2.30 15.57 -0.03
C GLU A 62 2.08 16.32 -1.35
N GLY A 63 1.08 17.21 -1.37
CA GLY A 63 0.74 18.03 -2.54
C GLY A 63 -0.17 17.36 -3.57
N VAL A 64 -0.51 16.08 -3.39
CA VAL A 64 -1.48 15.34 -4.23
C VAL A 64 -2.46 14.56 -3.36
N THR A 65 -3.65 14.25 -3.88
CA THR A 65 -4.61 13.38 -3.19
C THR A 65 -4.18 11.93 -3.29
N ASP A 66 -4.62 11.08 -2.36
CA ASP A 66 -4.30 9.64 -2.39
C ASP A 66 -4.83 8.97 -3.67
N ALA A 67 -6.02 9.36 -4.13
CA ALA A 67 -6.55 8.90 -5.42
C ALA A 67 -5.64 9.25 -6.61
N THR A 68 -5.18 10.50 -6.69
CA THR A 68 -4.28 10.95 -7.77
C THR A 68 -2.91 10.27 -7.66
N ALA A 69 -2.36 10.16 -6.46
CA ALA A 69 -1.11 9.44 -6.24
C ALA A 69 -1.21 7.96 -6.63
N PHE A 70 -2.32 7.29 -6.28
CA PHE A 70 -2.57 5.90 -6.66
C PHE A 70 -2.56 5.72 -8.19
N ASP A 71 -3.28 6.57 -8.92
CA ASP A 71 -3.32 6.51 -10.39
C ASP A 71 -1.95 6.80 -11.02
N LEU A 72 -1.19 7.75 -10.46
CA LEU A 72 0.17 8.04 -10.91
C LEU A 72 1.09 6.84 -10.68
N ILE A 73 1.09 6.25 -9.49
CA ILE A 73 1.89 5.05 -9.16
C ILE A 73 1.55 3.90 -10.12
N ARG A 74 0.26 3.71 -10.41
CA ARG A 74 -0.19 2.70 -11.38
C ARG A 74 0.33 2.98 -12.78
N SER A 75 0.19 4.22 -13.25
CA SER A 75 0.68 4.63 -14.59
C SER A 75 2.21 4.54 -14.73
N ARG A 76 2.95 4.70 -13.62
CA ARG A 76 4.41 4.64 -13.52
C ARG A 76 4.92 3.33 -12.91
N ARG A 77 4.11 2.26 -12.97
CA ARG A 77 4.43 1.01 -12.28
C ARG A 77 5.77 0.42 -12.70
N ARG A 78 6.20 0.68 -13.94
CA ARG A 78 7.42 0.10 -14.51
C ARG A 78 8.65 0.79 -13.93
N GLU A 79 8.60 2.11 -13.82
CA GLU A 79 9.65 2.96 -13.26
C GLU A 79 9.81 2.67 -11.75
N ILE A 80 8.69 2.48 -11.04
CA ILE A 80 8.68 2.24 -9.59
C ILE A 80 9.06 0.78 -9.27
N PHE A 81 8.39 -0.20 -9.88
CA PHE A 81 8.48 -1.61 -9.48
C PHE A 81 9.26 -2.49 -10.47
N GLY A 82 9.71 -1.95 -11.60
CA GLY A 82 10.39 -2.68 -12.65
C GLY A 82 9.45 -3.43 -13.61
N ASP A 83 10.02 -4.39 -14.34
CA ASP A 83 9.32 -5.09 -15.44
C ASP A 83 8.41 -6.25 -14.99
N ALA A 84 8.40 -6.58 -13.70
CA ALA A 84 7.56 -7.67 -13.17
C ALA A 84 6.07 -7.41 -13.40
N THR A 85 5.34 -8.42 -13.88
CA THR A 85 3.90 -8.36 -14.20
C THR A 85 3.20 -9.67 -13.85
N GLY A 86 1.87 -9.67 -13.84
CA GLY A 86 1.07 -10.86 -13.56
C GLY A 86 1.48 -11.55 -12.27
N LEU A 87 1.69 -12.86 -12.29
CA LEU A 87 2.07 -13.64 -11.10
C LEU A 87 3.46 -13.28 -10.56
N ALA A 88 4.35 -12.73 -11.40
CA ALA A 88 5.67 -12.27 -10.98
C ALA A 88 5.62 -10.93 -10.24
N PHE A 89 4.54 -10.15 -10.39
CA PHE A 89 4.35 -8.92 -9.62
C PHE A 89 3.97 -9.25 -8.19
N ARG A 90 4.85 -8.90 -7.23
CA ARG A 90 4.70 -9.26 -5.81
C ARG A 90 4.26 -8.09 -4.93
N PHE A 91 4.19 -6.87 -5.44
CA PHE A 91 3.73 -5.74 -4.64
C PHE A 91 2.20 -5.74 -4.53
N GLN A 92 1.72 -5.23 -3.40
CA GLN A 92 0.34 -4.92 -3.10
C GLN A 92 0.26 -3.40 -2.92
N VAL A 93 -0.49 -2.73 -3.78
CA VAL A 93 -0.73 -1.29 -3.70
C VAL A 93 -2.21 -1.08 -3.52
N ILE A 94 -2.63 -0.44 -2.42
CA ILE A 94 -4.05 -0.25 -2.12
C ILE A 94 -4.32 1.24 -1.86
N HIS A 95 -5.36 1.77 -2.48
CA HIS A 95 -5.98 3.02 -2.02
C HIS A 95 -7.12 2.67 -1.07
N HIS A 96 -6.87 2.87 0.22
CA HIS A 96 -7.90 2.78 1.25
C HIS A 96 -8.65 4.11 1.28
N GLY A 97 -9.97 4.08 1.14
CA GLY A 97 -10.84 5.23 1.36
C GLY A 97 -11.25 5.37 2.82
N SER A 98 -12.11 6.36 3.09
CA SER A 98 -12.57 6.69 4.44
C SER A 98 -13.49 5.64 5.08
N TYR A 99 -14.04 4.71 4.29
CA TYR A 99 -14.97 3.67 4.75
C TYR A 99 -14.27 2.32 4.95
N THR A 100 -13.15 2.32 5.68
CA THR A 100 -12.36 1.13 6.02
C THR A 100 -12.27 0.96 7.54
N ALA A 101 -11.85 -0.22 8.00
CA ALA A 101 -11.55 -0.46 9.42
C ALA A 101 -10.26 0.23 9.89
N THR A 102 -9.55 0.87 8.97
CA THR A 102 -8.20 1.41 9.12
C THR A 102 -8.24 2.93 9.33
N GLN A 103 -7.07 3.57 9.44
CA GLN A 103 -6.85 4.92 9.95
C GLN A 103 -7.33 6.07 9.01
N GLY A 104 -8.49 5.93 8.36
CA GLY A 104 -8.98 6.86 7.35
C GLY A 104 -8.43 6.57 5.96
N GLU A 105 -8.64 7.49 5.03
CA GLU A 105 -8.10 7.40 3.66
C GLU A 105 -6.57 7.44 3.70
N HIS A 106 -5.89 6.57 2.93
CA HIS A 106 -4.43 6.53 2.76
C HIS A 106 -4.02 5.56 1.63
N LEU A 107 -2.74 5.56 1.28
CA LEU A 107 -2.14 4.55 0.42
C LEU A 107 -1.43 3.48 1.25
N HIS A 108 -1.59 2.23 0.84
CA HIS A 108 -0.85 1.08 1.35
C HIS A 108 0.10 0.56 0.29
N LEU A 109 1.33 0.25 0.69
CA LEU A 109 2.32 -0.46 -0.11
C LEU A 109 2.86 -1.63 0.70
N GLY A 110 2.74 -2.84 0.14
CA GLY A 110 3.32 -4.04 0.73
C GLY A 110 3.98 -4.97 -0.28
N TYR A 111 4.84 -5.85 0.20
CA TYR A 111 5.49 -6.90 -0.59
C TYR A 111 5.01 -8.28 -0.14
N VAL A 112 4.38 -9.02 -1.04
CA VAL A 112 3.85 -10.36 -0.77
C VAL A 112 4.96 -11.41 -0.96
N PRO A 113 5.47 -12.07 0.10
CA PRO A 113 6.54 -13.07 -0.02
C PRO A 113 6.10 -14.28 -0.83
N ASP A 114 7.02 -14.87 -1.59
CA ASP A 114 6.77 -16.06 -2.39
C ASP A 114 6.74 -17.35 -1.56
N GLU A 115 5.74 -17.44 -0.68
CA GLU A 115 5.51 -18.60 0.17
C GLU A 115 4.01 -18.97 0.18
N PRO A 116 3.66 -20.26 0.23
CA PRO A 116 2.26 -20.71 0.16
C PRO A 116 1.32 -20.06 1.18
N ARG A 117 1.83 -19.78 2.40
CA ARG A 117 1.04 -19.14 3.46
C ARG A 117 0.61 -17.70 3.14
N TYR A 118 1.20 -17.05 2.13
CA TYR A 118 0.87 -15.69 1.71
C TYR A 118 0.20 -15.61 0.34
N GLU A 119 -0.07 -16.74 -0.32
CA GLU A 119 -0.76 -16.78 -1.64
C GLU A 119 -2.15 -16.16 -1.62
N GLY A 120 -2.83 -16.18 -0.45
CA GLY A 120 -4.13 -15.54 -0.25
C GLY A 120 -4.08 -14.02 -0.18
N ASN A 121 -2.90 -13.40 -0.15
CA ASN A 121 -2.79 -11.94 -0.20
C ASN A 121 -2.99 -11.42 -1.62
N TYR A 122 -3.72 -10.32 -1.73
CA TYR A 122 -3.86 -9.61 -2.99
C TYR A 122 -2.50 -9.10 -3.48
N ARG A 123 -2.28 -9.15 -4.79
CA ARG A 123 -1.14 -8.57 -5.51
C ARG A 123 -1.67 -7.60 -6.56
N GLY A 124 -0.90 -6.58 -6.89
CA GLY A 124 -1.32 -5.55 -7.84
C GLY A 124 -1.95 -4.34 -7.16
N PHE A 125 -2.80 -3.64 -7.90
CA PHE A 125 -3.44 -2.38 -7.54
C PHE A 125 -4.89 -2.64 -7.13
N LEU A 126 -5.24 -2.21 -5.93
CA LEU A 126 -6.56 -2.39 -5.35
C LEU A 126 -7.11 -1.08 -4.81
N VAL A 127 -8.42 -1.03 -4.65
CA VAL A 127 -9.11 0.00 -3.88
C VAL A 127 -10.00 -0.66 -2.84
N GLU A 128 -10.15 -0.03 -1.68
CA GLU A 128 -11.02 -0.50 -0.60
C GLU A 128 -11.70 0.71 0.07
N GLY A 129 -12.98 0.62 0.42
CA GLY A 129 -13.61 1.65 1.26
C GLY A 129 -13.74 3.04 0.64
N LEU A 130 -13.73 3.15 -0.69
CA LEU A 130 -14.03 4.41 -1.39
C LEU A 130 -15.50 4.82 -1.28
N THR A 131 -16.39 3.84 -1.11
CA THR A 131 -17.82 4.03 -0.85
C THR A 131 -18.25 3.16 0.33
N PRO A 132 -19.26 3.58 1.10
CA PRO A 132 -19.80 2.75 2.17
C PRO A 132 -20.47 1.50 1.56
N THR A 133 -20.17 0.30 2.07
CA THR A 133 -20.87 -0.91 1.63
C THR A 133 -21.52 -1.66 2.80
N GLY A 134 -22.83 -1.93 2.67
CA GLY A 134 -23.60 -2.79 3.57
C GLY A 134 -23.72 -2.30 5.03
N PRO A 135 -24.30 -3.14 5.91
CA PRO A 135 -24.62 -2.77 7.30
C PRO A 135 -23.40 -2.58 8.22
N THR A 136 -22.20 -2.98 7.78
CA THR A 136 -20.94 -2.78 8.53
C THR A 136 -20.21 -1.50 8.13
N GLY A 137 -20.62 -0.84 7.04
CA GLY A 137 -19.99 0.36 6.51
C GLY A 137 -18.61 0.15 5.87
N LYS A 138 -17.99 -1.03 5.99
CA LYS A 138 -16.67 -1.32 5.41
C LYS A 138 -16.77 -1.60 3.92
N GLY A 139 -15.99 -0.93 3.08
CA GLY A 139 -15.88 -1.25 1.66
C GLY A 139 -15.19 -2.59 1.44
N ARG A 140 -15.47 -3.25 0.31
CA ARG A 140 -14.76 -4.46 -0.12
C ARG A 140 -13.56 -4.08 -0.99
N TYR A 141 -12.57 -4.98 -1.05
CA TYR A 141 -11.49 -4.86 -2.03
C TYR A 141 -12.04 -4.98 -3.45
N HIS A 142 -11.68 -4.02 -4.29
CA HIS A 142 -11.88 -4.06 -5.73
C HIS A 142 -10.52 -4.02 -6.42
N ARG A 143 -10.24 -5.06 -7.22
CA ARG A 143 -8.99 -5.15 -7.99
C ARG A 143 -9.09 -4.23 -9.21
N VAL A 144 -8.11 -3.36 -9.37
CA VAL A 144 -7.97 -2.46 -10.52
C VAL A 144 -6.99 -3.05 -11.53
N GLU A 145 -5.90 -3.66 -11.06
CA GLU A 145 -4.88 -4.32 -11.89
C GLU A 145 -4.14 -5.38 -11.08
N GLY A 146 -3.73 -6.49 -11.69
CA GLY A 146 -2.97 -7.56 -11.04
C GLY A 146 -3.22 -8.94 -11.69
N PRO A 147 -2.50 -9.99 -11.25
CA PRO A 147 -2.83 -11.36 -11.65
C PRO A 147 -4.22 -11.79 -11.18
#